data_AF-A0A2E6ZB97-F1
#
_entry.id   AF-A0A2E6ZB97-F1
#
_cell.length_a   1.000
_cell.length_b   1.000
_cell.length_c   1.000
_cell.angle_alpha   90.00
_cell.angle_beta   90.00
_cell.angle_gamma   90.00
#
_symmetry.space_group_name_H-M   'P 1'
#
loop_
_entity.id
_entity.type
_entity.pdbx_description
1 polymer ?
#
loop_
_entity_poly.entity_id
_entity_poly.type
_entity_poly.pdbx_seq_one_letter_code
_entity_poly.pdbx_strand_id
1 'polypeptide(L)'
;MAQEYISGMGKDSVVPEEIKGWNWGAFLLNWIWGIGNSTFIALLMLVPLVNLVMIFVLGAKGNEWAWRNRTWRDVAHFKSTQRKWRNAGFVLIFIILPVMVMPLMSIMKGEAYDLSVKAVQANSQVISLVGENPEPGFFVLGQITYRGTGGSANLNYSIKGTKSGADVYVYATSSADQWQLKELLVIDKKTGERVIVLTQSE
;
A
#
# COMPACT_ATOMS: atom_id res chain seq x y z
N MET A 1 16.71 -12.95 -47.64
CA MET A 1 17.75 -13.23 -46.62
C MET A 1 17.06 -13.61 -45.33
N ALA A 2 17.44 -14.71 -44.69
CA ALA A 2 16.87 -15.10 -43.40
C ALA A 2 17.30 -14.06 -42.35
N GLN A 3 16.35 -13.53 -41.57
CA GLN A 3 16.65 -12.64 -40.46
C GLN A 3 17.39 -13.44 -39.39
N GLU A 4 18.65 -13.10 -39.12
CA GLU A 4 19.42 -13.72 -38.05
C GLU A 4 18.92 -13.18 -36.70
N TYR A 5 18.24 -14.04 -35.93
CA TYR A 5 17.75 -13.67 -34.60
C TYR A 5 18.82 -13.98 -33.57
N ILE A 6 19.28 -12.96 -32.84
CA ILE A 6 20.26 -13.11 -31.74
C ILE A 6 19.61 -13.29 -30.36
N SER A 7 18.27 -13.39 -30.31
CA SER A 7 17.47 -13.50 -29.09
C SER A 7 16.53 -14.71 -29.15
N GLY A 8 15.98 -15.12 -28.01
CA GLY A 8 15.04 -16.26 -27.97
C GLY A 8 15.70 -17.64 -28.06
N MET A 9 17.04 -17.71 -28.00
CA MET A 9 17.83 -18.94 -28.07
C MET A 9 18.26 -19.41 -26.67
N GLY A 10 17.55 -19.00 -25.61
CA GLY A 10 17.93 -19.33 -24.25
C GLY A 10 19.34 -18.82 -23.92
N LYS A 11 20.21 -19.69 -23.40
CA LYS A 11 21.58 -19.34 -23.00
C LYS A 11 22.46 -18.91 -24.19
N ASP A 12 22.14 -19.36 -25.40
CA ASP A 12 22.91 -19.06 -26.61
C ASP A 12 22.55 -17.70 -27.23
N SER A 13 21.57 -16.99 -26.65
CA SER A 13 21.24 -15.63 -27.08
C SER A 13 22.39 -14.67 -26.77
N VAL A 14 22.84 -13.91 -27.76
CA VAL A 14 23.76 -12.79 -27.55
C VAL A 14 22.97 -11.66 -26.91
N VAL A 15 23.31 -11.30 -25.66
CA VAL A 15 22.63 -10.26 -24.89
C VAL A 15 23.35 -8.92 -25.11
N PRO A 16 22.74 -7.96 -25.82
CA PRO A 16 23.38 -6.66 -26.07
C PRO A 16 23.60 -5.89 -24.76
N GLU A 17 24.74 -5.23 -24.61
CA GLU A 17 25.05 -4.42 -23.41
C GLU A 17 23.97 -3.35 -23.16
N GLU A 18 23.41 -2.77 -24.21
CA GLU A 18 22.44 -1.69 -24.09
C GLU A 18 21.08 -2.06 -23.50
N ILE A 19 20.77 -3.36 -23.37
CA ILE A 19 19.54 -3.83 -22.71
C ILE A 19 19.80 -4.27 -21.27
N LYS A 20 21.06 -4.32 -20.84
CA LYS A 20 21.39 -4.60 -19.46
C LYS A 20 20.99 -3.41 -18.58
N GLY A 21 20.67 -3.73 -17.33
CA GLY A 21 20.18 -2.77 -16.35
C GLY A 21 18.79 -3.12 -15.85
N TRP A 22 18.27 -2.25 -14.99
CA TRP A 22 17.06 -2.51 -14.22
C TRP A 22 15.79 -2.56 -15.08
N ASN A 23 15.00 -3.61 -14.90
CA ASN A 23 13.70 -3.79 -15.51
C ASN A 23 12.58 -3.43 -14.52
N TRP A 24 12.13 -2.17 -14.59
CA TRP A 24 11.01 -1.66 -13.81
C TRP A 24 9.69 -2.40 -14.08
N GLY A 25 9.47 -2.89 -15.30
CA GLY A 25 8.27 -3.70 -15.61
C GLY A 25 8.27 -5.00 -14.83
N ALA A 26 9.38 -5.74 -14.83
CA ALA A 26 9.55 -6.98 -14.09
C ALA A 26 9.46 -6.77 -12.58
N PHE A 27 10.08 -5.71 -12.06
CA PHE A 27 10.05 -5.37 -10.64
C PHE A 27 8.65 -4.99 -10.13
N LEU A 28 7.87 -4.24 -10.90
CA LEU A 28 6.55 -3.74 -10.46
C LEU A 28 5.42 -4.73 -10.72
N LEU A 29 5.50 -5.49 -11.82
CA LEU A 29 4.40 -6.36 -12.28
C LEU A 29 4.72 -7.86 -12.09
N ASN A 30 5.91 -8.19 -11.60
CA ASN A 30 6.27 -9.53 -11.08
C ASN A 30 5.90 -10.67 -12.04
N TRP A 31 5.07 -11.61 -11.58
CA TRP A 31 4.64 -12.78 -12.34
C TRP A 31 3.79 -12.42 -13.57
N ILE A 32 3.03 -11.30 -13.54
CA ILE A 32 2.23 -10.83 -14.69
C ILE A 32 3.16 -10.46 -15.85
N TRP A 33 4.19 -9.67 -15.55
CA TRP A 33 5.24 -9.37 -16.53
C TRP A 33 5.98 -10.63 -16.97
N GLY A 34 6.22 -11.56 -16.03
CA GLY A 34 6.87 -12.84 -16.30
C GLY A 34 6.13 -13.67 -17.35
N ILE A 35 4.81 -13.85 -17.19
CA ILE A 35 3.95 -14.54 -18.17
C ILE A 35 4.02 -13.83 -19.52
N GLY A 36 3.89 -12.50 -19.55
CA GLY A 36 3.93 -11.71 -20.79
C GLY A 36 5.28 -11.74 -21.52
N ASN A 37 6.37 -12.05 -20.82
CA ASN A 37 7.73 -12.12 -21.37
C ASN A 37 8.33 -13.54 -21.33
N SER A 38 7.50 -14.58 -21.20
CA SER A 38 7.92 -15.98 -21.16
C SER A 38 9.01 -16.28 -20.12
N THR A 39 9.04 -15.50 -19.04
CA THR A 39 10.02 -15.57 -17.94
C THR A 39 9.36 -16.22 -16.72
N PHE A 40 9.09 -17.53 -16.83
CA PHE A 40 8.31 -18.28 -15.82
C PHE A 40 9.00 -18.42 -14.46
N ILE A 41 10.30 -18.18 -14.36
CA ILE A 41 10.98 -18.05 -13.06
C ILE A 41 10.36 -16.94 -12.20
N ALA A 42 9.67 -15.96 -12.81
CA ALA A 42 8.91 -14.94 -12.09
C ALA A 42 7.76 -15.52 -11.24
N LEU A 43 7.29 -16.75 -11.52
CA LEU A 43 6.28 -17.43 -10.69
C LEU A 43 6.80 -17.77 -9.29
N LEU A 44 8.11 -17.76 -9.06
CA LEU A 44 8.70 -17.85 -7.72
C LEU A 44 8.27 -16.69 -6.80
N MET A 45 7.71 -15.62 -7.35
CA MET A 45 7.04 -14.57 -6.57
C MET A 45 5.83 -15.06 -5.77
N LEU A 46 5.28 -16.24 -6.08
CA LEU A 46 4.19 -16.88 -5.34
C LEU A 46 4.68 -17.74 -4.17
N VAL A 47 5.99 -17.98 -4.07
CA VAL A 47 6.59 -18.75 -2.96
C VAL A 47 6.95 -17.78 -1.83
N PRO A 48 6.39 -17.93 -0.62
CA PRO A 48 6.71 -17.09 0.53
C PRO A 48 8.22 -17.08 0.83
N LEU A 49 8.72 -15.94 1.32
CA LEU A 49 10.14 -15.67 1.62
C LEU A 49 11.05 -15.60 0.39
N VAL A 50 10.89 -16.50 -0.60
CA VAL A 50 11.61 -16.44 -1.88
C VAL A 50 11.25 -15.16 -2.64
N ASN A 51 9.98 -14.76 -2.60
CA ASN A 51 9.48 -13.55 -3.24
C ASN A 51 10.20 -12.26 -2.81
N LEU A 52 10.72 -12.19 -1.56
CA LEU A 52 11.45 -11.04 -1.04
C LEU A 52 12.77 -10.79 -1.77
N VAL A 53 13.48 -11.86 -2.14
CA VAL A 53 14.72 -11.77 -2.92
C VAL A 53 14.40 -11.71 -4.41
N MET A 54 13.46 -12.55 -4.85
CA MET A 54 13.12 -12.73 -6.25
C MET A 54 12.64 -11.43 -6.92
N ILE A 55 11.96 -10.53 -6.21
CA ILE A 55 11.54 -9.23 -6.74
C ILE A 55 12.74 -8.40 -7.23
N PHE A 56 13.85 -8.41 -6.49
CA PHE A 56 15.07 -7.71 -6.89
C PHE A 56 15.81 -8.44 -8.01
N VAL A 57 15.79 -9.78 -8.01
CA VAL A 57 16.37 -10.57 -9.11
C VAL A 57 15.61 -10.32 -10.41
N LEU A 58 14.27 -10.23 -10.38
CA LEU A 58 13.45 -9.85 -11.53
C LEU A 58 13.79 -8.45 -12.02
N GLY A 59 13.96 -7.49 -11.11
CA GLY A 59 14.42 -6.14 -11.46
C GLY A 59 15.80 -6.17 -12.14
N ALA A 60 16.77 -6.89 -11.60
CA ALA A 60 18.14 -6.90 -12.11
C ALA A 60 18.32 -7.71 -13.41
N LYS A 61 17.67 -8.88 -13.52
CA LYS A 61 17.88 -9.83 -14.62
C LYS A 61 16.70 -9.92 -15.60
N GLY A 62 15.60 -9.23 -15.35
CA GLY A 62 14.38 -9.30 -16.15
C GLY A 62 14.64 -9.00 -17.63
N ASN A 63 15.45 -7.99 -17.95
CA ASN A 63 15.78 -7.68 -19.34
C ASN A 63 16.50 -8.84 -20.05
N GLU A 64 17.50 -9.42 -19.39
CA GLU A 64 18.28 -10.55 -19.90
C GLU A 64 17.40 -11.78 -20.11
N TRP A 65 16.55 -12.12 -19.13
CA TRP A 65 15.64 -13.25 -19.24
C TRP A 65 14.60 -13.05 -20.35
N ALA A 66 13.95 -11.89 -20.42
CA ALA A 66 12.97 -11.61 -21.47
C ALA A 66 13.60 -11.62 -22.88
N TRP A 67 14.85 -11.19 -23.00
CA TRP A 67 15.61 -11.29 -24.26
C TRP A 67 15.90 -12.74 -24.65
N ARG A 68 16.30 -13.56 -23.69
CA ARG A 68 16.62 -14.99 -23.90
C ARG A 68 15.40 -15.85 -24.18
N ASN A 69 14.24 -15.49 -23.63
CA ASN A 69 13.03 -16.31 -23.68
C ASN A 69 12.16 -16.06 -24.92
N ARG A 70 12.38 -14.97 -25.66
CA ARG A 70 11.56 -14.62 -26.84
C ARG A 70 12.41 -14.09 -28.00
N THR A 71 11.94 -14.35 -29.22
CA THR A 71 12.52 -13.76 -30.43
C THR A 71 12.08 -12.30 -30.58
N TRP A 72 13.05 -11.42 -30.76
CA TRP A 72 12.88 -9.98 -30.94
C TRP A 72 13.49 -9.59 -32.29
N ARG A 73 12.82 -8.69 -33.02
CA ARG A 73 13.30 -8.21 -34.32
C ARG A 73 14.65 -7.50 -34.20
N ASP A 74 14.79 -6.67 -33.18
CA ASP A 74 15.99 -5.89 -32.86
C ASP A 74 15.90 -5.37 -31.41
N VAL A 75 16.96 -4.69 -30.97
CA VAL A 75 17.06 -4.06 -29.64
C VAL A 75 16.01 -2.96 -29.45
N ALA A 76 15.69 -2.19 -30.50
CA ALA A 76 14.73 -1.09 -30.41
C ALA A 76 13.30 -1.60 -30.16
N HIS A 77 12.92 -2.70 -30.80
CA HIS A 77 11.66 -3.40 -30.63
C HIS A 77 11.52 -3.95 -29.20
N PHE A 78 12.58 -4.55 -28.66
CA PHE A 78 12.61 -4.99 -27.27
C PHE A 78 12.46 -3.82 -26.30
N LYS A 79 13.29 -2.77 -26.44
CA LYS A 79 13.24 -1.57 -25.58
C LYS A 79 11.87 -0.90 -25.64
N SER A 80 11.25 -0.81 -26.81
CA SER A 80 9.89 -0.28 -26.98
C SER A 80 8.86 -1.09 -26.19
N THR A 81 8.98 -2.42 -26.21
CA THR A 81 8.07 -3.31 -25.48
C THR A 81 8.29 -3.22 -23.97
N GLN A 82 9.54 -3.23 -23.49
CA GLN A 82 9.84 -3.07 -22.06
C GLN A 82 9.44 -1.69 -21.53
N ARG A 83 9.50 -0.62 -22.34
CA ARG A 83 8.97 0.70 -21.97
C ARG A 83 7.46 0.66 -21.72
N LYS A 84 6.68 -0.07 -22.53
CA LYS A 84 5.24 -0.24 -22.31
C LYS A 84 4.97 -0.95 -20.98
N TRP A 85 5.71 -2.03 -20.69
CA TRP A 85 5.62 -2.73 -19.41
C TRP A 85 5.97 -1.85 -18.21
N ARG A 86 7.07 -1.10 -18.28
CA ARG A 86 7.44 -0.12 -17.26
C ARG A 86 6.33 0.91 -17.04
N ASN A 87 5.84 1.51 -18.12
CA ASN A 87 4.81 2.55 -18.02
C ASN A 87 3.52 1.98 -17.44
N ALA A 88 3.12 0.76 -17.83
CA ALA A 88 1.97 0.06 -17.24
C ALA A 88 2.16 -0.17 -15.73
N GLY A 89 3.36 -0.59 -15.31
CA GLY A 89 3.71 -0.74 -13.89
C GLY A 89 3.61 0.57 -13.13
N PHE A 90 4.16 1.66 -13.66
CA PHE A 90 4.07 2.98 -13.02
C PHE A 90 2.64 3.51 -12.95
N VAL A 91 1.85 3.38 -14.02
CA VAL A 91 0.43 3.78 -14.01
C VAL A 91 -0.34 2.98 -12.96
N LEU A 92 -0.13 1.67 -12.89
CA LEU A 92 -0.80 0.82 -11.90
C LEU A 92 -0.45 1.26 -10.47
N ILE A 93 0.83 1.41 -10.14
CA ILE A 93 1.29 1.67 -8.77
C ILE A 93 1.06 3.11 -8.31
N PHE A 94 1.27 4.10 -9.18
CA PHE A 94 1.24 5.51 -8.79
C PHE A 94 -0.05 6.24 -9.15
N ILE A 95 -0.92 5.64 -9.96
CA ILE A 95 -2.19 6.26 -10.36
C ILE A 95 -3.36 5.36 -9.95
N ILE A 96 -3.43 4.14 -10.47
CA ILE A 96 -4.61 3.27 -10.26
C ILE A 96 -4.74 2.87 -8.79
N LEU A 97 -3.69 2.33 -8.16
CA LEU A 97 -3.76 1.91 -6.76
C LEU A 97 -4.10 3.08 -5.81
N PRO A 98 -3.47 4.26 -5.90
CA PRO A 98 -3.89 5.41 -5.08
C PRO A 98 -5.33 5.83 -5.33
N VAL A 99 -5.79 5.91 -6.58
CA VAL A 99 -7.18 6.28 -6.90
C VAL A 99 -8.18 5.26 -6.33
N MET A 100 -7.81 3.97 -6.29
CA MET A 100 -8.64 2.92 -5.70
C MET A 100 -8.63 2.93 -4.16
N VAL A 101 -7.46 3.16 -3.55
CA VAL A 101 -7.26 3.05 -2.10
C VAL A 101 -7.69 4.31 -1.35
N MET A 102 -7.45 5.51 -1.91
CA MET A 102 -7.74 6.79 -1.25
C MET A 102 -9.23 6.95 -0.85
N PRO A 103 -10.22 6.63 -1.72
CA PRO A 103 -11.63 6.70 -1.33
C PRO A 103 -11.98 5.73 -0.19
N LEU A 104 -11.44 4.50 -0.22
CA LEU A 104 -11.64 3.52 0.85
C LEU A 104 -11.13 4.06 2.20
N MET A 105 -9.99 4.74 2.20
CA MET A 105 -9.47 5.41 3.41
C MET A 105 -10.34 6.58 3.86
N SER A 106 -10.99 7.30 2.94
CA SER A 106 -11.88 8.42 3.26
C SER A 106 -13.19 7.95 3.89
N ILE A 107 -13.71 6.79 3.50
CA ILE A 107 -14.94 6.20 4.10
C ILE A 107 -14.75 5.94 5.60
N MET A 108 -13.53 5.60 6.03
CA MET A 108 -13.20 5.39 7.44
C MET A 108 -13.27 6.69 8.27
N LYS A 109 -13.18 7.86 7.63
CA LYS A 109 -13.25 9.19 8.26
C LYS A 109 -14.68 9.75 8.25
N GLY A 110 -15.62 8.95 8.73
CA GLY A 110 -17.03 9.35 8.90
C GLY A 110 -17.30 10.07 10.23
N GLU A 111 -18.58 10.21 10.58
CA GLU A 111 -19.03 10.95 11.77
C GLU A 111 -18.45 10.44 13.09
N ALA A 112 -18.37 9.11 13.28
CA ALA A 112 -17.73 8.51 14.46
C ALA A 112 -16.26 8.94 14.63
N TYR A 113 -15.52 9.06 13.51
CA TYR A 113 -14.16 9.57 13.52
C TYR A 113 -14.13 11.06 13.88
N ASP A 114 -14.97 11.89 13.27
CA ASP A 114 -15.01 13.34 13.56
C ASP A 114 -15.37 13.64 15.01
N LEU A 115 -16.33 12.90 15.58
CA LEU A 115 -16.69 12.99 17.00
C LEU A 115 -15.48 12.65 17.88
N SER A 116 -14.76 11.57 17.55
CA SER A 116 -13.58 11.16 18.31
C SER A 116 -12.47 12.21 18.25
N VAL A 117 -12.19 12.79 17.07
CA VAL A 117 -11.14 13.80 16.91
C VAL A 117 -11.47 15.05 17.73
N LYS A 118 -12.72 15.53 17.66
CA LYS A 118 -13.18 16.66 18.47
C LYS A 118 -13.03 16.39 19.97
N ALA A 119 -13.42 15.19 20.42
CA ALA A 119 -13.30 14.81 21.83
C ALA A 119 -11.83 14.72 22.29
N VAL A 120 -10.95 14.16 21.45
CA VAL A 120 -9.50 14.09 21.71
C VAL A 120 -8.89 15.50 21.80
N GLN A 121 -9.21 16.37 20.85
CA GLN A 121 -8.68 17.74 20.79
C GLN A 121 -9.20 18.65 21.92
N ALA A 122 -10.39 18.37 22.44
CA ALA A 122 -10.97 19.11 23.57
C ALA A 122 -10.51 18.58 24.95
N ASN A 123 -9.84 17.42 25.03
CA ASN A 123 -9.50 16.80 26.30
C ASN A 123 -8.15 17.31 26.85
N SER A 124 -8.17 17.89 28.04
CA SER A 124 -6.98 18.46 28.69
C SER A 124 -5.92 17.43 29.06
N GLN A 125 -6.29 16.19 29.41
CA GLN A 125 -5.34 15.12 29.72
C GLN A 125 -4.60 14.65 28.47
N VAL A 126 -5.29 14.60 27.33
CA VAL A 126 -4.66 14.32 26.04
C VAL A 126 -3.67 15.43 25.69
N ILE A 127 -4.07 16.70 25.81
CA ILE A 127 -3.16 17.83 25.53
C ILE A 127 -1.94 17.81 26.46
N SER A 128 -2.11 17.48 27.74
CA SER A 128 -0.96 17.36 28.65
C SER A 128 0.01 16.27 28.24
N LEU A 129 -0.52 15.15 27.72
CA LEU A 129 0.20 13.96 27.29
C LEU A 129 0.96 14.19 25.98
N VAL A 130 0.25 14.55 24.90
CA VAL A 130 0.83 14.63 23.54
C VAL A 130 1.29 16.03 23.14
N GLY A 131 0.84 17.06 23.85
CA GLY A 131 1.11 18.47 23.53
C GLY A 131 -0.07 19.17 22.85
N GLU A 132 0.16 20.44 22.51
CA GLU A 132 -0.86 21.30 21.90
C GLU A 132 -1.20 20.88 20.47
N ASN A 133 -2.46 21.14 20.08
CA ASN A 133 -3.01 20.87 18.75
C ASN A 133 -2.68 19.47 18.21
N PRO A 134 -3.17 18.39 18.86
CA PRO A 134 -2.95 17.04 18.35
C PRO A 134 -3.62 16.86 16.98
N GLU A 135 -2.79 16.61 15.97
CA GLU A 135 -3.23 16.37 14.59
C GLU A 135 -3.38 14.87 14.31
N PRO A 136 -4.53 14.42 13.78
CA PRO A 136 -4.68 13.04 13.34
C PRO A 136 -3.77 12.69 12.17
N GLY A 137 -3.28 11.45 12.18
CA GLY A 137 -2.50 10.87 11.12
C GLY A 137 -3.32 10.59 9.86
N PHE A 138 -2.62 10.23 8.80
CA PHE A 138 -3.25 9.97 7.51
C PHE A 138 -4.18 8.75 7.54
N PHE A 139 -3.72 7.68 8.20
CA PHE A 139 -4.38 6.37 8.21
C PHE A 139 -5.37 6.24 9.37
N VAL A 140 -6.58 5.80 9.04
CA VAL A 140 -7.58 5.31 10.00
C VAL A 140 -7.83 3.85 9.67
N LEU A 141 -7.62 2.99 10.65
CA LEU A 141 -7.80 1.55 10.56
C LEU A 141 -9.02 1.13 11.38
N GLY A 142 -9.48 -0.08 11.16
CA GLY A 142 -10.60 -0.66 11.89
C GLY A 142 -11.73 -1.07 10.98
N GLN A 143 -12.94 -1.10 11.52
CA GLN A 143 -14.13 -1.56 10.82
C GLN A 143 -15.35 -0.73 11.22
N ILE A 144 -16.24 -0.54 10.25
CA ILE A 144 -17.56 0.03 10.46
C ILE A 144 -18.56 -1.03 9.99
N THR A 145 -19.45 -1.45 10.88
CA THR A 145 -20.50 -2.43 10.59
C THR A 145 -21.85 -1.75 10.67
N TYR A 146 -22.65 -1.84 9.61
CA TYR A 146 -24.03 -1.37 9.58
C TYR A 146 -24.99 -2.54 9.84
N ARG A 147 -25.97 -2.34 10.72
CA ARG A 147 -27.03 -3.32 11.04
C ARG A 147 -28.38 -2.59 11.03
N GLY A 148 -29.11 -2.69 9.92
CA GLY A 148 -30.37 -1.96 9.74
C GLY A 148 -30.15 -0.44 9.76
N THR A 149 -30.88 0.28 10.61
CA THR A 149 -30.79 1.73 10.83
C THR A 149 -29.73 2.13 11.87
N GLY A 150 -28.89 1.18 12.30
CA GLY A 150 -27.81 1.41 13.25
C GLY A 150 -26.51 0.79 12.80
N GLY A 151 -25.51 0.84 13.68
CA GLY A 151 -24.19 0.29 13.39
C GLY A 151 -23.21 0.44 14.53
N SER A 152 -22.01 -0.08 14.33
CA SER A 152 -20.88 0.12 15.23
C SER A 152 -19.62 0.43 14.45
N ALA A 153 -18.78 1.29 15.01
CA ALA A 153 -17.48 1.64 14.48
C ALA A 153 -16.43 1.32 15.53
N ASN A 154 -15.46 0.49 15.16
CA ASN A 154 -14.26 0.25 15.94
C ASN A 154 -13.09 0.79 15.11
N LEU A 155 -12.57 1.96 15.49
CA LEU A 155 -11.58 2.69 14.72
C LEU A 155 -10.29 2.85 15.53
N ASN A 156 -9.17 2.86 14.82
CA ASN A 156 -7.87 3.20 15.37
C ASN A 156 -7.14 4.17 14.45
N TYR A 157 -6.55 5.21 15.02
CA TYR A 157 -5.70 6.15 14.30
C TYR A 157 -4.66 6.74 15.23
N SER A 158 -3.58 7.27 14.67
CA SER A 158 -2.56 7.95 15.45
C SER A 158 -2.80 9.45 15.48
N ILE A 159 -2.40 10.12 16.56
CA ILE A 159 -2.32 11.57 16.66
C ILE A 159 -0.88 12.00 16.93
N LYS A 160 -0.51 13.19 16.47
CA LYS A 160 0.81 13.79 16.74
C LYS A 160 0.62 15.19 17.31
N GLY A 161 1.10 15.39 18.53
CA GLY A 161 1.20 16.71 19.16
C GLY A 161 2.65 17.20 19.21
N THR A 162 2.86 18.32 19.89
CA THR A 162 4.18 18.97 20.00
C THR A 162 5.18 18.21 20.89
N LYS A 163 4.71 17.36 21.82
CA LYS A 163 5.57 16.60 22.76
C LYS A 163 5.79 15.15 22.32
N SER A 164 4.71 14.48 21.92
CA SER A 164 4.72 13.07 21.55
C SER A 164 3.60 12.73 20.58
N GLY A 165 3.58 11.48 20.13
CA GLY A 165 2.46 10.92 19.38
C GLY A 165 1.76 9.85 20.21
N ALA A 166 0.47 9.67 19.99
CA ALA A 166 -0.34 8.65 20.65
C ALA A 166 -1.17 7.87 19.63
N ASP A 167 -1.62 6.69 20.02
CA ASP A 167 -2.65 5.94 19.31
C ASP A 167 -4.00 6.13 20.00
N VAL A 168 -5.03 6.38 19.19
CA VAL A 168 -6.41 6.59 19.62
C VAL A 168 -7.21 5.36 19.24
N TYR A 169 -7.97 4.83 20.19
CA TYR A 169 -8.90 3.72 20.03
C TYR A 169 -10.30 4.24 20.26
N VAL A 170 -11.17 3.99 19.28
CA VAL A 170 -12.53 4.52 19.25
C VAL A 170 -13.50 3.36 19.13
N TYR A 171 -14.48 3.33 20.02
CA TYR A 171 -15.68 2.53 19.87
C TYR A 171 -16.90 3.46 19.86
N ALA A 172 -17.68 3.40 18.80
CA ALA A 172 -18.88 4.21 18.62
C ALA A 172 -20.04 3.34 18.12
N THR A 173 -21.26 3.72 18.46
CA THR A 173 -22.49 3.07 18.01
C THR A 173 -23.40 4.08 17.35
N SER A 174 -24.10 3.67 16.29
CA SER A 174 -25.16 4.45 15.66
C SER A 174 -26.53 3.90 16.02
N SER A 175 -27.42 4.78 16.46
CA SER A 175 -28.84 4.50 16.72
C SER A 175 -29.66 5.67 16.18
N ALA A 176 -30.73 5.35 15.43
CA ALA A 176 -31.59 6.36 14.79
C ALA A 176 -30.79 7.36 13.93
N ASP A 177 -29.87 6.86 13.10
CA ASP A 177 -29.02 7.65 12.19
C ASP A 177 -28.11 8.69 12.88
N GLN A 178 -27.79 8.51 14.17
CA GLN A 178 -26.89 9.38 14.93
C GLN A 178 -25.77 8.56 15.57
N TRP A 179 -24.52 8.96 15.34
CA TRP A 179 -23.37 8.30 15.94
C TRP A 179 -23.10 8.83 17.36
N GLN A 180 -22.74 7.93 18.26
CA GLN A 180 -22.36 8.25 19.64
C GLN A 180 -21.09 7.49 20.02
N LEU A 181 -20.13 8.20 20.61
CA LEU A 181 -18.95 7.59 21.20
C LEU A 181 -19.34 6.81 22.46
N LYS A 182 -18.88 5.56 22.54
CA LYS A 182 -19.05 4.69 23.71
C LYS A 182 -17.75 4.53 24.48
N GLU A 183 -16.63 4.41 23.75
CA GLU A 183 -15.30 4.36 24.34
C GLU A 183 -14.32 5.16 23.48
N LEU A 184 -13.46 5.93 24.14
CA LEU A 184 -12.38 6.68 23.52
C LEU A 184 -11.16 6.63 24.43
N LEU A 185 -10.13 5.92 23.98
CA LEU A 185 -8.89 5.72 24.71
C LEU A 185 -7.72 6.27 23.90
N VAL A 186 -6.82 6.99 24.56
CA VAL A 186 -5.58 7.50 23.97
C VAL A 186 -4.39 6.87 24.70
N ILE A 187 -3.43 6.33 23.95
CA ILE A 187 -2.23 5.68 24.49
C ILE A 187 -0.98 6.35 23.93
N ASP A 188 -0.14 6.92 24.78
CA ASP A 188 1.10 7.55 24.35
C ASP A 188 2.13 6.54 23.84
N LYS A 189 2.76 6.85 22.70
CA LYS A 189 3.72 5.94 22.06
C LYS A 189 5.06 5.85 22.76
N LYS A 190 5.42 6.84 23.60
CA LYS A 190 6.72 6.88 24.30
C LYS A 190 6.66 6.20 25.65
N THR A 191 5.61 6.50 26.42
CA THR A 191 5.46 6.13 27.83
C THR A 191 4.49 4.96 28.02
N GLY A 192 3.59 4.71 27.06
CA GLY A 192 2.50 3.75 27.21
C GLY A 192 1.39 4.23 28.15
N GLU A 193 1.44 5.49 28.60
CA GLU A 193 0.42 6.09 29.46
C GLU A 193 -0.94 6.11 28.74
N ARG A 194 -1.99 5.77 29.48
CA ARG A 194 -3.35 5.61 28.98
C ARG A 194 -4.26 6.70 29.53
N VAL A 195 -4.94 7.41 28.63
CA VAL A 195 -5.94 8.43 28.96
C VAL A 195 -7.29 7.98 28.42
N ILE A 196 -8.22 7.71 29.33
CA ILE A 196 -9.62 7.44 29.00
C ILE A 196 -10.30 8.80 28.80
N VAL A 197 -10.56 9.15 27.54
CA VAL A 197 -11.18 10.43 27.17
C VAL A 197 -12.69 10.38 27.40
N LEU A 198 -13.30 9.25 27.06
CA LEU A 198 -14.72 9.02 27.24
C LEU A 198 -14.98 7.53 27.42
N THR A 199 -15.81 7.19 28.40
CA THR A 199 -16.42 5.87 28.54
C THR A 199 -17.86 6.06 29.01
N GLN A 200 -18.81 5.49 28.29
CA GLN A 200 -20.20 5.40 28.73
C GLN A 200 -20.44 3.97 29.19
N SER A 201 -20.84 3.78 30.45
CA SER A 201 -21.39 2.50 30.90
C SER A 201 -22.69 2.23 30.16
N GLU A 202 -22.91 0.97 29.76
CA GLU A 202 -24.15 0.49 29.14
C GLU A 202 -25.41 0.85 29.95
#